data_AF-A0A395IM21-F1
#
_entry.id   AF-A0A395IM21-F1
#
_cell.length_a   1.000
_cell.length_b   1.000
_cell.length_c   1.000
_cell.angle_alpha   90.00
_cell.angle_beta   90.00
_cell.angle_gamma   90.00
#
_symmetry.space_group_name_H-M   'P 1'
#
loop_
_entity.id
_entity.type
_entity.pdbx_description
1 polymer ?
#
loop_
_entity_poly.entity_id
_entity_poly.type
_entity_poly.pdbx_seq_one_letter_code
_entity_poly.pdbx_strand_id
1 'polypeptide(L)'
;MEYDTNNASVVPFFKYGVERAAPYVANTLFTMSMRGSGDTALSLTQAQAITVLGDVVKRQREIIGEVFQGRNVTEIPQTWCLYSEVQGYYDAGMTVPDDITLLWADDNFGNLRRLPLANETSRSGGAGVYYHVDYVGPPRDYKWINTIQLEKTVEQMQLASARQANRIWMLNVGDLKPLEIPINHFMDLAYNTHLNGATILFLNGSNYGLLENSALKYASNISSIVDTYGLLAARRKYENIDLTVYSVINYNEADAILAQWEELAQKAQAVYDRLGDDWKPAII
;
A
#
# COMPACT_ATOMS: atom_id res chain seq x y z
N MET A 1 -3.47 -4.82 -23.68
CA MET A 1 -4.02 -6.17 -23.88
C MET A 1 -5.52 -6.05 -23.83
N GLU A 2 -6.22 -6.61 -24.81
CA GLU A 2 -7.68 -6.57 -24.93
C GLU A 2 -8.18 -8.01 -25.08
N TYR A 3 -8.99 -8.47 -24.14
CA TYR A 3 -9.43 -9.87 -24.10
C TYR A 3 -10.52 -10.17 -25.13
N ASP A 4 -11.41 -9.21 -25.35
CA ASP A 4 -12.52 -9.24 -26.30
C ASP A 4 -12.06 -9.32 -27.76
N THR A 5 -10.93 -8.72 -28.10
CA THR A 5 -10.39 -8.70 -29.48
C THR A 5 -9.21 -9.64 -29.70
N ASN A 6 -8.55 -10.15 -28.65
CA ASN A 6 -7.31 -10.93 -28.77
C ASN A 6 -7.23 -12.17 -27.86
N ASN A 7 -8.36 -12.81 -27.56
CA ASN A 7 -8.40 -14.00 -26.69
C ASN A 7 -7.44 -15.13 -27.14
N ALA A 8 -7.30 -15.33 -28.46
CA ALA A 8 -6.41 -16.33 -29.05
C ALA A 8 -4.93 -16.18 -28.65
N SER A 9 -4.47 -14.95 -28.35
CA SER A 9 -3.11 -14.71 -27.86
C SER A 9 -3.03 -14.64 -26.34
N VAL A 10 -4.08 -14.12 -25.68
CA VAL A 10 -4.10 -13.92 -24.23
C VAL A 10 -4.17 -15.25 -23.47
N VAL A 11 -4.96 -16.22 -23.94
CA VAL A 11 -5.08 -17.53 -23.27
C VAL A 11 -3.76 -18.32 -23.27
N PRO A 12 -3.03 -18.47 -24.39
CA PRO A 12 -1.71 -19.08 -24.37
C PRO A 12 -0.72 -18.34 -23.46
N PHE A 13 -0.79 -17.00 -23.42
CA PHE A 13 0.06 -16.20 -22.53
C PHE A 13 -0.23 -16.48 -21.05
N PHE A 14 -1.50 -16.51 -20.65
CA PHE A 14 -1.88 -16.90 -19.28
C PHE A 14 -1.42 -18.31 -18.94
N LYS A 15 -1.65 -19.27 -19.84
CA LYS A 15 -1.23 -20.66 -19.63
C LYS A 15 0.27 -20.79 -19.43
N TYR A 16 1.06 -20.14 -20.29
CA TYR A 16 2.51 -20.10 -20.13
C TYR A 16 2.94 -19.51 -18.77
N GLY A 17 2.30 -18.44 -18.32
CA GLY A 17 2.57 -17.85 -17.00
C GLY A 17 2.31 -18.81 -15.84
N VAL A 18 1.20 -19.55 -15.89
CA VAL A 18 0.84 -20.56 -14.88
C VAL A 18 1.80 -21.74 -14.91
N GLU A 19 2.12 -22.27 -16.09
CA GLU A 19 3.09 -23.37 -16.27
C GLU A 19 4.48 -22.98 -15.74
N ARG A 20 4.93 -21.75 -16.00
CA ARG A 20 6.20 -21.24 -15.50
C ARG A 20 6.23 -21.10 -13.97
N ALA A 21 5.10 -20.76 -13.36
CA ALA A 21 4.98 -20.65 -11.90
C ALA A 21 4.78 -21.99 -11.20
N ALA A 22 4.46 -23.07 -11.94
CA ALA A 22 4.11 -24.36 -11.36
C ALA A 22 5.14 -24.94 -10.37
N PRO A 23 6.46 -24.84 -10.59
CA PRO A 23 7.47 -25.31 -9.62
C PRO A 23 7.44 -24.55 -8.29
N TYR A 24 6.83 -23.35 -8.25
CA TYR A 24 6.81 -22.44 -7.11
C TYR A 24 5.40 -22.26 -6.52
N VAL A 25 4.46 -23.13 -6.88
CA VAL A 25 3.03 -22.97 -6.51
C VAL A 25 2.79 -22.78 -5.01
N ALA A 26 3.61 -23.41 -4.15
CA ALA A 26 3.51 -23.27 -2.70
C ALA A 26 3.74 -21.84 -2.19
N ASN A 27 4.47 -21.01 -2.96
CA ASN A 27 4.80 -19.63 -2.64
C ASN A 27 4.25 -18.65 -3.70
N THR A 28 3.30 -19.10 -4.53
CA THR A 28 2.72 -18.28 -5.60
C THR A 28 1.31 -17.86 -5.24
N LEU A 29 1.04 -16.56 -5.37
CA LEU A 29 -0.30 -16.00 -5.36
C LEU A 29 -0.66 -15.57 -6.77
N PHE A 30 -1.64 -16.23 -7.39
CA PHE A 30 -2.06 -15.88 -8.74
C PHE A 30 -2.95 -14.63 -8.72
N THR A 31 -2.53 -13.60 -9.46
CA THR A 31 -3.37 -12.43 -9.69
C THR A 31 -4.40 -12.76 -10.75
N MET A 32 -5.67 -12.59 -10.40
CA MET A 32 -6.81 -12.91 -11.25
C MET A 32 -7.33 -11.66 -11.95
N SER A 33 -8.20 -11.89 -12.93
CA SER A 33 -8.84 -10.87 -13.75
C SER A 33 -7.86 -10.19 -14.72
N MET A 34 -8.25 -9.04 -15.26
CA MET A 34 -7.47 -8.26 -16.21
C MET A 34 -7.86 -6.78 -16.11
N ARG A 35 -6.91 -5.89 -16.37
CA ARG A 35 -7.16 -4.47 -16.71
C ARG A 35 -6.51 -4.16 -18.04
N GLY A 36 -6.80 -2.97 -18.57
CA GLY A 36 -6.16 -2.45 -19.78
C GLY A 36 -4.64 -2.37 -19.62
N SER A 37 -3.93 -2.17 -20.74
CA SER A 37 -2.47 -2.11 -20.72
C SER A 37 -1.99 -0.88 -19.96
N GLY A 38 -1.03 -1.03 -19.05
CA GLY A 38 -0.35 0.09 -18.39
C GLY A 38 -1.26 0.90 -17.46
N ASP A 39 -1.97 0.20 -16.55
CA ASP A 39 -2.84 0.83 -15.53
C ASP A 39 -4.07 1.57 -16.09
N THR A 40 -4.53 1.16 -17.28
CA THR A 40 -5.73 1.73 -17.90
C THR A 40 -6.97 0.87 -17.63
N ALA A 41 -8.14 1.51 -17.56
CA ALA A 41 -9.41 0.80 -17.56
C ALA A 41 -9.61 0.05 -18.88
N LEU A 42 -10.45 -0.98 -18.87
CA LEU A 42 -10.96 -1.55 -20.13
C LEU A 42 -11.83 -0.50 -20.83
N SER A 43 -11.66 -0.33 -22.14
CA SER A 43 -12.44 0.60 -22.97
C SER A 43 -13.86 0.05 -23.25
N LEU A 44 -14.58 -0.29 -22.17
CA LEU A 44 -15.89 -0.94 -22.19
C LEU A 44 -16.85 -0.21 -21.25
N THR A 45 -18.16 -0.33 -21.50
CA THR A 45 -19.15 0.08 -20.49
C THR A 45 -19.05 -0.79 -19.24
N GLN A 46 -19.52 -0.31 -18.10
CA GLN A 46 -19.51 -1.08 -16.84
C GLN A 46 -20.14 -2.47 -17.00
N ALA A 47 -21.30 -2.57 -17.64
CA ALA A 47 -21.98 -3.85 -17.83
C ALA A 47 -21.15 -4.82 -18.70
N GLN A 48 -20.56 -4.32 -19.79
CA GLN A 48 -19.68 -5.12 -20.65
C GLN A 48 -18.41 -5.55 -19.92
N ALA A 49 -17.81 -4.64 -19.15
CA ALA A 49 -16.62 -4.94 -18.34
C ALA A 49 -16.92 -6.06 -17.34
N ILE A 50 -18.05 -6.01 -16.62
CA ILE A 50 -18.46 -7.07 -15.68
C ILE A 50 -18.54 -8.43 -16.38
N THR A 51 -19.18 -8.50 -17.55
CA THR A 51 -19.27 -9.75 -18.33
C THR A 51 -17.89 -10.25 -18.76
N VAL A 52 -17.08 -9.39 -19.37
CA VAL A 52 -15.75 -9.75 -19.87
C VAL A 52 -14.84 -10.21 -18.73
N LEU A 53 -14.84 -9.52 -17.59
CA LEU A 53 -14.01 -9.89 -16.44
C LEU A 53 -14.46 -11.23 -15.83
N GLY A 54 -15.77 -11.50 -15.82
CA GLY A 54 -16.31 -12.81 -15.43
C GLY A 54 -15.78 -13.94 -16.32
N ASP A 55 -15.80 -13.75 -17.64
CA ASP A 55 -15.27 -14.72 -18.61
C ASP A 55 -13.76 -14.91 -18.48
N VAL A 56 -13.00 -13.82 -18.27
CA VAL A 56 -11.55 -13.87 -18.03
C VAL A 56 -11.23 -14.70 -16.79
N VAL A 57 -11.88 -14.42 -15.66
CA VAL A 57 -11.62 -15.13 -14.40
C VAL A 57 -12.01 -16.60 -14.52
N LYS A 58 -13.14 -16.91 -15.18
CA LYS A 58 -13.54 -18.29 -15.47
C LYS A 58 -12.45 -19.00 -16.27
N ARG A 59 -11.97 -18.39 -17.36
CA ARG A 59 -10.94 -19.01 -18.21
C ARG A 59 -9.60 -19.16 -17.50
N GLN A 60 -9.19 -18.18 -16.69
CA GLN A 60 -7.97 -18.29 -15.86
C GLN A 60 -8.05 -19.46 -14.88
N ARG A 61 -9.21 -19.69 -14.24
CA ARG A 61 -9.41 -20.83 -13.34
C ARG A 61 -9.36 -22.17 -14.07
N GLU A 62 -9.94 -22.25 -15.26
CA GLU A 62 -9.82 -23.44 -16.12
C GLU A 62 -8.35 -23.74 -16.44
N ILE A 63 -7.57 -22.73 -16.84
CA ILE A 63 -6.14 -22.86 -17.11
C ILE A 63 -5.37 -23.35 -15.88
N ILE A 64 -5.65 -22.78 -14.70
CA ILE A 64 -5.03 -23.22 -13.44
C ILE A 64 -5.35 -24.71 -13.20
N GLY A 65 -6.61 -25.13 -13.37
CA GLY A 65 -7.00 -26.54 -13.23
C GLY A 65 -6.35 -27.48 -14.27
N GLU A 66 -6.19 -27.02 -15.52
CA GLU A 66 -5.51 -27.76 -16.58
C GLU A 66 -4.03 -28.03 -16.24
N VAL A 67 -3.34 -27.03 -15.66
CA VAL A 67 -1.91 -27.10 -15.33
C VAL A 67 -1.67 -27.89 -14.04
N PHE A 68 -2.50 -27.68 -13.01
CA PHE A 68 -2.36 -28.32 -11.70
C PHE A 68 -3.29 -29.53 -11.55
N GLN A 69 -3.16 -30.50 -12.46
CA GLN A 69 -3.99 -31.70 -12.45
C GLN A 69 -3.94 -32.43 -11.11
N GLY A 70 -5.11 -32.83 -10.61
CA GLY A 70 -5.25 -33.52 -9.33
C GLY A 70 -5.30 -32.61 -8.10
N ARG A 71 -5.23 -31.27 -8.27
CA ARG A 71 -5.52 -30.29 -7.21
C ARG A 71 -6.83 -29.58 -7.49
N ASN A 72 -7.56 -29.22 -6.43
CA ASN A 72 -8.72 -28.36 -6.60
C ASN A 72 -8.24 -26.92 -6.82
N VAL A 73 -8.81 -26.22 -7.80
CA VAL A 73 -8.50 -24.80 -8.07
C VAL A 73 -8.75 -23.91 -6.84
N THR A 74 -9.67 -24.29 -5.95
CA THR A 74 -9.94 -23.58 -4.70
C THR A 74 -8.84 -23.71 -3.64
N GLU A 75 -7.91 -24.65 -3.81
CA GLU A 75 -6.75 -24.83 -2.92
C GLU A 75 -5.52 -24.05 -3.40
N ILE A 76 -5.60 -23.43 -4.59
CA ILE A 76 -4.51 -22.68 -5.20
C ILE A 76 -4.72 -21.19 -4.91
N PRO A 77 -3.80 -20.53 -4.18
CA PRO A 77 -3.97 -19.14 -3.77
C PRO A 77 -4.17 -18.18 -4.95
N GLN A 78 -5.26 -17.42 -4.88
CA GLN A 78 -5.67 -16.46 -5.90
C GLN A 78 -6.10 -15.14 -5.24
N THR A 79 -5.80 -14.02 -5.89
CA THR A 79 -6.21 -12.69 -5.43
C THR A 79 -6.79 -11.89 -6.59
N TRP A 80 -7.80 -11.07 -6.31
CA TRP A 80 -8.30 -10.07 -7.25
C TRP A 80 -8.29 -8.70 -6.58
N CYS A 81 -7.42 -7.82 -7.08
CA CYS A 81 -7.39 -6.43 -6.66
C CYS A 81 -8.55 -5.64 -7.28
N LEU A 82 -9.43 -5.13 -6.42
CA LEU A 82 -10.58 -4.33 -6.80
C LEU A 82 -10.18 -2.85 -6.84
N TYR A 83 -9.23 -2.55 -7.72
CA TYR A 83 -8.59 -1.24 -7.83
C TYR A 83 -9.41 -0.27 -8.69
N SER A 84 -9.53 0.98 -8.25
CA SER A 84 -10.15 2.08 -9.01
C SER A 84 -11.58 1.73 -9.50
N GLU A 85 -11.82 1.66 -10.81
CA GLU A 85 -13.12 1.40 -11.43
C GLU A 85 -13.65 0.00 -11.14
N VAL A 86 -12.76 -0.96 -10.87
CA VAL A 86 -13.13 -2.36 -10.61
C VAL A 86 -13.91 -2.50 -9.30
N GLN A 87 -13.66 -1.63 -8.32
CA GLN A 87 -14.49 -1.57 -7.11
C GLN A 87 -15.95 -1.26 -7.47
N GLY A 88 -16.18 -0.31 -8.40
CA GLY A 88 -17.53 0.03 -8.86
C GLY A 88 -18.22 -1.12 -9.59
N TYR A 89 -17.45 -2.03 -10.22
CA TYR A 89 -18.00 -3.24 -10.84
C TYR A 89 -18.49 -4.23 -9.78
N TYR A 90 -17.72 -4.41 -8.70
CA TYR A 90 -18.12 -5.22 -7.56
C TYR A 90 -19.38 -4.67 -6.89
N ASP A 91 -19.43 -3.36 -6.64
CA ASP A 91 -20.60 -2.69 -6.05
C ASP A 91 -21.85 -2.80 -6.95
N ALA A 92 -21.68 -2.96 -8.26
CA ALA A 92 -22.76 -3.15 -9.23
C ALA A 92 -23.16 -4.63 -9.45
N GLY A 93 -22.64 -5.56 -8.64
CA GLY A 93 -23.05 -6.96 -8.65
C GLY A 93 -22.11 -7.91 -9.39
N MET A 94 -20.89 -7.50 -9.73
CA MET A 94 -19.86 -8.42 -10.22
C MET A 94 -19.56 -9.47 -9.16
N THR A 95 -19.76 -10.75 -9.49
CA THR A 95 -19.52 -11.86 -8.58
C THR A 95 -18.06 -12.30 -8.61
N VAL A 96 -17.51 -12.64 -7.44
CA VAL A 96 -16.15 -13.19 -7.30
C VAL A 96 -16.22 -14.54 -6.61
N PRO A 97 -15.63 -15.62 -7.18
CA PRO A 97 -15.53 -16.93 -6.54
C PRO A 97 -15.05 -16.83 -5.08
N ASP A 98 -15.66 -17.60 -4.19
CA ASP A 98 -15.53 -17.40 -2.74
C ASP A 98 -14.10 -17.54 -2.20
N ASP A 99 -13.31 -18.42 -2.82
CA ASP A 99 -11.92 -18.72 -2.45
C ASP A 99 -10.90 -17.67 -2.92
N ILE A 100 -11.28 -16.77 -3.83
CA ILE A 100 -10.40 -15.68 -4.28
C ILE A 100 -10.38 -14.58 -3.23
N THR A 101 -9.17 -14.23 -2.76
CA THR A 101 -8.95 -13.11 -1.85
C THR A 101 -9.31 -11.79 -2.52
N LEU A 102 -10.18 -11.00 -1.88
CA LEU A 102 -10.49 -9.64 -2.32
C LEU A 102 -9.42 -8.68 -1.80
N LEU A 103 -8.63 -8.09 -2.68
CA LEU A 103 -7.61 -7.12 -2.30
C LEU A 103 -8.16 -5.70 -2.50
N TRP A 104 -8.52 -5.06 -1.39
CA TRP A 104 -9.07 -3.69 -1.38
C TRP A 104 -7.94 -2.67 -1.46
N ALA A 105 -8.05 -1.72 -2.37
CA ALA A 105 -7.06 -0.66 -2.49
C ALA A 105 -7.44 0.59 -1.70
N ASP A 106 -6.44 1.34 -1.27
CA ASP A 106 -6.62 2.73 -0.91
C ASP A 106 -6.91 3.60 -2.14
N ASP A 107 -7.08 4.90 -1.91
CA ASP A 107 -7.29 5.92 -2.93
C ASP A 107 -5.99 6.42 -3.56
N ASN A 108 -4.89 5.67 -3.40
CA ASN A 108 -3.52 6.05 -3.74
C ASN A 108 -2.90 7.14 -2.87
N PHE A 109 -3.60 7.63 -1.83
CA PHE A 109 -3.12 8.65 -0.90
C PHE A 109 -3.21 8.19 0.56
N GLY A 110 -3.28 6.87 0.77
CA GLY A 110 -3.37 6.27 2.10
C GLY A 110 -4.75 6.40 2.73
N ASN A 111 -5.84 6.49 1.97
CA ASN A 111 -7.20 6.36 2.50
C ASN A 111 -7.85 5.10 1.92
N LEU A 112 -8.16 4.13 2.77
CA LEU A 112 -8.87 2.92 2.38
C LEU A 112 -10.24 3.28 1.80
N ARG A 113 -10.46 2.92 0.53
CA ARG A 113 -11.71 3.26 -0.18
C ARG A 113 -12.89 2.43 0.30
N ARG A 114 -12.61 1.20 0.71
CA ARG A 114 -13.58 0.19 1.11
C ARG A 114 -12.92 -0.88 1.96
N LEU A 115 -13.72 -1.49 2.81
CA LEU A 115 -13.38 -2.65 3.61
C LEU A 115 -14.53 -3.68 3.56
N PRO A 116 -14.29 -4.94 3.94
CA PRO A 116 -15.33 -5.96 3.92
C PRO A 116 -16.59 -5.53 4.67
N LEU A 117 -17.73 -5.81 4.04
CA LEU A 117 -19.04 -5.78 4.69
C LEU A 117 -19.29 -7.07 5.47
N ALA A 118 -20.29 -7.09 6.35
CA ALA A 118 -20.54 -8.22 7.26
C ALA A 118 -20.81 -9.56 6.55
N ASN A 119 -21.35 -9.54 5.33
CA ASN A 119 -21.54 -10.72 4.49
C ASN A 119 -20.26 -11.15 3.75
N GLU A 120 -19.26 -10.27 3.64
CA GLU A 120 -18.00 -10.51 2.93
C GLU A 120 -16.91 -11.05 3.86
N THR A 121 -17.03 -10.80 5.16
CA THR A 121 -16.09 -11.31 6.19
C THR A 121 -16.12 -12.83 6.32
N SER A 122 -17.17 -13.50 5.85
CA SER A 122 -17.29 -14.97 5.88
C SER A 122 -16.75 -15.68 4.64
N ARG A 123 -16.27 -14.95 3.63
CA ARG A 123 -15.71 -15.54 2.41
C ARG A 123 -14.46 -16.35 2.73
N SER A 124 -14.34 -17.56 2.18
CA SER A 124 -13.19 -18.45 2.41
C SER A 124 -11.86 -17.87 1.91
N GLY A 125 -11.88 -17.07 0.84
CA GLY A 125 -10.71 -16.35 0.34
C GLY A 125 -10.28 -15.17 1.21
N GLY A 126 -11.15 -14.71 2.12
CA GLY A 126 -10.93 -13.53 2.95
C GLY A 126 -10.72 -12.25 2.14
N ALA A 127 -10.11 -11.25 2.79
CA ALA A 127 -9.79 -9.97 2.18
C ALA A 127 -8.43 -9.43 2.63
N GLY A 128 -7.88 -8.51 1.85
CA GLY A 128 -6.61 -7.85 2.11
C GLY A 128 -6.63 -6.37 1.72
N VAL A 129 -5.49 -5.69 1.88
CA VAL A 129 -5.28 -4.29 1.57
C VAL A 129 -4.08 -4.09 0.62
N TYR A 130 -4.24 -3.23 -0.38
CA TYR A 130 -3.16 -2.61 -1.15
C TYR A 130 -3.09 -1.11 -0.79
N TYR A 131 -1.98 -0.67 -0.23
CA TYR A 131 -1.80 0.65 0.36
C TYR A 131 -0.61 1.40 -0.28
N HIS A 132 -0.65 2.73 -0.32
CA HIS A 132 0.38 3.54 -0.97
C HIS A 132 1.17 4.42 0.00
N VAL A 133 2.50 4.41 -0.15
CA VAL A 133 3.42 5.41 0.42
C VAL A 133 4.26 6.13 -0.65
N ASP A 134 4.02 5.81 -1.92
CA ASP A 134 4.50 6.46 -3.14
C ASP A 134 3.40 6.34 -4.22
N TYR A 135 3.25 7.30 -5.11
CA TYR A 135 2.27 7.21 -6.19
C TYR A 135 2.61 8.04 -7.43
N VAL A 136 2.27 7.48 -8.60
CA VAL A 136 2.26 8.15 -9.90
C VAL A 136 0.83 8.19 -10.42
N GLY A 137 0.28 9.39 -10.58
CA GLY A 137 -1.07 9.59 -11.07
C GLY A 137 -1.74 10.85 -10.51
N PRO A 138 -3.04 11.02 -10.81
CA PRO A 138 -3.79 12.21 -10.41
C PRO A 138 -4.04 12.29 -8.90
N PRO A 139 -4.23 13.50 -8.34
CA PRO A 139 -4.16 14.80 -9.02
C PRO A 139 -2.73 15.25 -9.34
N ARG A 140 -1.73 14.69 -8.67
CA ARG A 140 -0.30 14.89 -8.94
C ARG A 140 0.48 13.79 -8.22
N ASP A 141 1.56 13.35 -8.84
CA ASP A 141 2.49 12.36 -8.28
C ASP A 141 3.09 12.84 -6.94
N TYR A 142 3.42 11.90 -6.07
CA TYR A 142 4.30 12.15 -4.93
C TYR A 142 5.35 11.03 -4.87
N LYS A 143 6.58 11.41 -5.23
CA LYS A 143 7.68 10.48 -5.56
C LYS A 143 8.98 10.78 -4.84
N TRP A 144 9.16 12.02 -4.41
CA TRP A 144 10.50 12.52 -4.13
C TRP A 144 11.09 11.96 -2.82
N ILE A 145 10.43 12.23 -1.70
CA ILE A 145 10.86 11.81 -0.35
C ILE A 145 9.66 11.44 0.50
N ASN A 146 9.89 10.83 1.66
CA ASN A 146 8.83 10.44 2.58
C ASN A 146 7.91 11.62 2.92
N THR A 147 6.60 11.44 2.74
CA THR A 147 5.54 12.42 3.08
C THR A 147 4.42 11.79 3.90
N ILE A 148 4.75 10.70 4.60
CA ILE A 148 3.80 9.84 5.31
C ILE A 148 3.84 10.14 6.79
N GLN A 149 2.70 10.54 7.33
CA GLN A 149 2.46 10.58 8.77
C GLN A 149 2.10 9.17 9.25
N LEU A 150 2.84 8.63 10.22
CA LEU A 150 2.68 7.23 10.64
C LEU A 150 1.34 6.97 11.32
N GLU A 151 0.81 7.94 12.08
CA GLU A 151 -0.47 7.83 12.76
C GLU A 151 -1.63 7.63 11.78
N LYS A 152 -1.54 8.22 10.58
CA LYS A 152 -2.50 7.97 9.50
C LYS A 152 -2.50 6.50 9.09
N THR A 153 -1.30 5.92 8.92
CA THR A 153 -1.18 4.50 8.60
C THR A 153 -1.71 3.62 9.73
N VAL A 154 -1.44 3.96 11.00
CA VAL A 154 -2.02 3.22 12.15
C VAL A 154 -3.54 3.21 12.07
N GLU A 155 -4.16 4.37 11.93
CA GLU A 155 -5.61 4.51 11.92
C GLU A 155 -6.25 3.70 10.78
N GLN A 156 -5.72 3.83 9.55
CA GLN A 156 -6.23 3.10 8.39
C GLN A 156 -6.06 1.58 8.53
N MET A 157 -4.87 1.13 8.95
CA MET A 157 -4.58 -0.30 9.02
C MET A 157 -5.28 -0.98 10.21
N GLN A 158 -5.56 -0.24 11.29
CA GLN A 158 -6.45 -0.71 12.37
C GLN A 158 -7.88 -0.91 11.88
N LEU A 159 -8.41 0.00 11.06
CA LEU A 159 -9.72 -0.19 10.44
C LEU A 159 -9.75 -1.43 9.56
N ALA A 160 -8.72 -1.64 8.74
CA ALA A 160 -8.58 -2.85 7.93
C ALA A 160 -8.62 -4.12 8.79
N SER A 161 -7.87 -4.12 9.88
CA SER A 161 -7.81 -5.25 10.81
C SER A 161 -9.14 -5.51 11.52
N ALA A 162 -9.79 -4.44 12.01
CA ALA A 162 -11.11 -4.52 12.63
C ALA A 162 -12.19 -5.04 11.65
N ARG A 163 -12.02 -4.82 10.35
CA ARG A 163 -12.89 -5.33 9.28
C ARG A 163 -12.41 -6.64 8.66
N GLN A 164 -11.48 -7.34 9.32
CA GLN A 164 -10.98 -8.66 8.93
C GLN A 164 -10.33 -8.70 7.53
N ALA A 165 -9.82 -7.58 7.03
CA ALA A 165 -9.02 -7.54 5.80
C ALA A 165 -7.56 -7.94 6.06
N ASN A 166 -7.35 -9.11 6.68
CA ASN A 166 -6.07 -9.55 7.25
C ASN A 166 -5.35 -10.63 6.46
N ARG A 167 -5.85 -11.00 5.26
CA ARG A 167 -5.27 -12.10 4.47
C ARG A 167 -3.96 -11.70 3.80
N ILE A 168 -3.91 -10.49 3.24
CA ILE A 168 -2.75 -9.93 2.50
C ILE A 168 -2.71 -8.43 2.74
N TRP A 169 -1.59 -7.91 3.23
CA TRP A 169 -1.30 -6.47 3.22
C TRP A 169 -0.11 -6.21 2.30
N MET A 170 -0.32 -5.36 1.30
CA MET A 170 0.67 -5.01 0.28
C MET A 170 0.89 -3.50 0.28
N LEU A 171 2.14 -3.07 0.25
CA LEU A 171 2.54 -1.67 0.27
C LEU A 171 3.26 -1.29 -1.02
N ASN A 172 2.78 -0.25 -1.70
CA ASN A 172 3.53 0.41 -2.76
C ASN A 172 4.59 1.34 -2.15
N VAL A 173 5.86 1.05 -2.40
CA VAL A 173 7.01 1.70 -1.78
C VAL A 173 7.87 2.48 -2.78
N GLY A 174 7.39 2.67 -4.02
CA GLY A 174 8.16 3.32 -5.07
C GLY A 174 9.56 2.73 -5.22
N ASP A 175 10.58 3.59 -5.05
CA ASP A 175 11.99 3.26 -5.20
C ASP A 175 12.63 2.65 -3.92
N LEU A 176 11.83 2.25 -2.92
CA LEU A 176 12.20 1.71 -1.61
C LEU A 176 12.88 2.73 -0.68
N LYS A 177 13.97 3.35 -1.11
CA LYS A 177 14.55 4.50 -0.39
C LYS A 177 13.91 5.79 -0.90
N PRO A 178 13.64 6.80 -0.04
CA PRO A 178 13.92 6.87 1.40
C PRO A 178 12.68 6.57 2.27
N LEU A 179 12.03 5.42 2.06
CA LEU A 179 10.78 5.03 2.72
C LEU A 179 10.95 3.96 3.79
N GLU A 180 12.16 3.78 4.33
CA GLU A 180 12.49 2.75 5.34
C GLU A 180 11.58 2.84 6.56
N ILE A 181 11.28 4.06 7.02
CA ILE A 181 10.43 4.30 8.19
C ILE A 181 9.00 3.83 7.97
N PRO A 182 8.24 4.34 6.96
CA PRO A 182 6.89 3.87 6.72
C PRO A 182 6.83 2.39 6.30
N ILE A 183 7.85 1.85 5.59
CA ILE A 183 7.92 0.43 5.25
C ILE A 183 7.93 -0.44 6.51
N ASN A 184 8.90 -0.22 7.40
CA ASN A 184 9.01 -1.07 8.57
C ASN A 184 7.82 -0.91 9.51
N HIS A 185 7.32 0.32 9.68
CA HIS A 185 6.13 0.57 10.47
C HIS A 185 4.90 -0.18 9.93
N PHE A 186 4.70 -0.22 8.61
CA PHE A 186 3.64 -1.01 7.98
C PHE A 186 3.81 -2.51 8.21
N MET A 187 5.05 -3.02 8.12
CA MET A 187 5.35 -4.44 8.39
C MET A 187 5.10 -4.81 9.85
N ASP A 188 5.45 -3.93 10.80
CA ASP A 188 5.17 -4.12 12.22
C ASP A 188 3.66 -4.20 12.48
N LEU A 189 2.87 -3.30 11.88
CA LEU A 189 1.41 -3.33 11.97
C LEU A 189 0.82 -4.61 11.34
N ALA A 190 1.39 -5.08 10.23
CA ALA A 190 0.97 -6.31 9.56
C ALA A 190 1.29 -7.56 10.40
N TYR A 191 2.42 -7.56 11.10
CA TYR A 191 2.82 -8.65 11.98
C TYR A 191 1.92 -8.73 13.22
N ASN A 192 1.65 -7.59 13.87
CA ASN A 192 0.76 -7.54 15.03
C ASN A 192 0.07 -6.18 15.19
N THR A 193 -1.15 -6.08 14.66
CA THR A 193 -1.90 -4.82 14.66
C THR A 193 -2.36 -4.37 16.05
N HIS A 194 -2.59 -5.30 16.98
CA HIS A 194 -3.10 -4.99 18.32
C HIS A 194 -2.03 -4.44 19.26
N LEU A 195 -0.77 -4.83 19.09
CA LEU A 195 0.34 -4.34 19.92
C LEU A 195 0.88 -2.97 19.48
N ASN A 196 0.62 -2.58 18.22
CA ASN A 196 1.29 -1.44 17.57
C ASN A 196 0.38 -0.21 17.38
N GLY A 197 -0.74 -0.16 18.13
CA GLY A 197 -1.90 0.66 17.79
C GLY A 197 -1.99 2.09 18.31
N ALA A 198 -1.08 2.56 19.15
CA ALA A 198 -1.19 3.91 19.74
C ALA A 198 0.15 4.57 20.10
N THR A 199 1.24 3.80 20.05
CA THR A 199 2.56 4.31 20.39
C THR A 199 3.41 4.09 19.17
N ILE A 200 4.05 5.17 18.71
CA ILE A 200 5.17 5.12 17.78
C ILE A 200 6.28 4.36 18.51
N LEU A 201 6.17 3.04 18.50
CA LEU A 201 7.17 2.09 19.00
C LEU A 201 8.43 2.13 18.13
N PHE A 202 8.40 2.91 17.05
CA PHE A 202 9.46 3.05 16.07
C PHE A 202 10.80 3.38 16.74
N LEU A 203 10.81 4.07 17.89
CA LEU A 203 12.05 4.40 18.61
C LEU A 203 11.98 4.23 20.14
N ASN A 204 11.06 3.41 20.66
CA ASN A 204 11.36 2.75 21.92
C ASN A 204 12.52 1.81 21.61
N GLY A 205 13.74 2.19 22.00
CA GLY A 205 15.04 1.62 21.60
C GLY A 205 15.25 0.12 21.81
N SER A 206 14.21 -0.62 22.13
CA SER A 206 14.13 -2.07 22.18
C SER A 206 13.72 -2.73 20.85
N ASN A 207 13.00 -2.07 19.93
CA ASN A 207 12.47 -2.73 18.71
C ASN A 207 13.39 -2.63 17.49
N TYR A 208 14.18 -1.57 17.38
CA TYR A 208 15.30 -1.54 16.45
C TYR A 208 16.59 -1.79 17.23
N GLY A 209 17.12 -3.01 17.13
CA GLY A 209 18.53 -3.30 17.45
C GLY A 209 19.52 -2.56 16.54
N LEU A 210 19.10 -1.46 15.90
CA LEU A 210 19.88 -0.60 15.04
C LEU A 210 20.65 0.47 15.82
N LEU A 211 20.49 0.60 17.13
CA LEU A 211 21.26 1.58 17.90
C LEU A 211 22.07 0.83 18.95
N GLU A 212 23.39 0.84 18.81
CA GLU A 212 24.27 0.56 19.95
C GLU A 212 23.97 1.56 21.09
N ASN A 213 24.42 1.24 22.31
CA ASN A 213 24.20 2.06 23.51
C ASN A 213 24.45 3.57 23.33
N SER A 214 25.33 3.96 22.41
CA SER A 214 25.67 5.36 22.11
C SER A 214 24.57 6.12 21.36
N ALA A 215 23.86 5.48 20.45
CA ALA A 215 22.82 6.12 19.64
C ALA A 215 21.43 6.01 20.28
N LEU A 216 21.21 5.01 21.16
CA LEU A 216 20.03 4.92 22.02
C LEU A 216 19.80 6.18 22.87
N LYS A 217 20.88 6.87 23.25
CA LYS A 217 20.81 8.15 23.98
C LYS A 217 19.99 9.21 23.25
N TYR A 218 19.95 9.18 21.92
CA TYR A 218 19.25 10.17 21.09
C TYR A 218 17.94 9.65 20.51
N ALA A 219 17.53 8.40 20.81
CA ALA A 219 16.36 7.76 20.19
C ALA A 219 15.07 8.58 20.37
N SER A 220 14.82 9.11 21.58
CA SER A 220 13.65 9.95 21.84
C SER A 220 13.65 11.24 21.01
N ASN A 221 14.82 11.87 20.86
CA ASN A 221 14.97 13.07 20.03
C ASN A 221 14.75 12.75 18.54
N ILE A 222 15.35 11.67 18.05
CA ILE A 222 15.21 11.23 16.64
C ILE A 222 13.74 10.91 16.34
N SER A 223 13.03 10.25 17.27
CA SER A 223 11.59 9.97 17.10
C SER A 223 10.78 11.23 16.99
N SER A 224 10.98 12.16 17.93
CA SER A 224 10.27 13.44 17.88
C SER A 224 10.53 14.20 16.58
N ILE A 225 11.75 14.13 16.04
CA ILE A 225 12.11 14.72 14.73
C ILE A 225 11.36 14.03 13.60
N VAL A 226 11.40 12.70 13.53
CA VAL A 226 10.73 11.91 12.47
C VAL A 226 9.21 12.12 12.50
N ASP A 227 8.60 12.11 13.69
CA ASP A 227 7.16 12.29 13.87
C ASP A 227 6.74 13.70 13.47
N THR A 228 7.50 14.71 13.91
CA THR A 228 7.26 16.12 13.52
C THR A 228 7.45 16.29 12.01
N TYR A 229 8.50 15.73 11.42
CA TYR A 229 8.72 15.74 9.97
C TYR A 229 7.52 15.14 9.23
N GLY A 230 7.09 13.93 9.63
CA GLY A 230 5.95 13.24 9.01
C GLY A 230 4.68 14.06 9.08
N LEU A 231 4.39 14.68 10.23
CA LEU A 231 3.27 15.61 10.40
C LEU A 231 3.36 16.81 9.45
N LEU A 232 4.52 17.48 9.38
CA LEU A 232 4.70 18.67 8.54
C LEU A 232 4.60 18.32 7.05
N ALA A 233 5.25 17.24 6.61
CA ALA A 233 5.27 16.77 5.23
C ALA A 233 3.92 16.21 4.77
N ALA A 234 3.10 15.68 5.68
CA ALA A 234 1.76 15.19 5.36
C ALA A 234 0.73 16.30 5.11
N ARG A 235 0.96 17.53 5.60
CA ARG A 235 0.05 18.69 5.33
C ARG A 235 -0.11 18.93 3.84
N ARG A 236 0.99 18.84 3.10
CA ARG A 236 1.02 18.95 1.65
C ARG A 236 2.25 18.23 1.11
N LYS A 237 2.03 17.31 0.17
CA LYS A 237 3.11 16.66 -0.59
C LYS A 237 3.99 17.73 -1.23
N TYR A 238 5.30 17.52 -1.26
CA TYR A 238 6.27 18.52 -1.75
C TYR A 238 5.96 18.98 -3.18
N GLU A 239 5.58 18.04 -4.03
CA GLU A 239 5.19 18.27 -5.42
C GLU A 239 3.91 19.12 -5.54
N ASN A 240 3.12 19.22 -4.47
CA ASN A 240 1.85 19.93 -4.41
C ASN A 240 1.94 21.27 -3.64
N ILE A 241 3.15 21.70 -3.26
CA ILE A 241 3.40 23.00 -2.64
C ILE A 241 3.63 24.07 -3.72
N ASP A 242 2.93 25.20 -3.61
CA ASP A 242 3.16 26.41 -4.40
C ASP A 242 2.89 27.67 -3.55
N LEU A 243 3.02 28.85 -4.16
CA LEU A 243 2.88 30.16 -3.51
C LEU A 243 1.47 30.43 -2.93
N THR A 244 0.49 29.59 -3.22
CA THR A 244 -0.92 29.77 -2.82
C THR A 244 -1.34 28.87 -1.66
N VAL A 245 -0.51 27.90 -1.27
CA VAL A 245 -0.87 26.87 -0.28
C VAL A 245 -1.03 27.45 1.12
N TYR A 246 -0.09 28.28 1.56
CA TYR A 246 -0.11 28.89 2.88
C TYR A 246 -0.38 30.38 2.78
N SER A 247 -1.32 30.86 3.58
CA SER A 247 -1.74 32.25 3.61
C SER A 247 -0.67 33.16 4.23
N VAL A 248 -0.25 34.18 3.48
CA VAL A 248 0.68 35.23 3.94
C VAL A 248 -0.04 36.45 4.55
N ILE A 249 -1.37 36.51 4.48
CA ILE A 249 -2.17 37.66 4.93
C ILE A 249 -3.11 37.35 6.10
N ASN A 250 -3.49 36.08 6.27
CA ASN A 250 -4.38 35.62 7.33
C ASN A 250 -3.62 34.78 8.35
N TYR A 251 -3.92 35.01 9.64
CA TYR A 251 -3.54 34.16 10.78
C TYR A 251 -2.04 33.90 10.99
N ASN A 252 -1.16 34.66 10.33
CA ASN A 252 0.29 34.41 10.30
C ASN A 252 0.63 32.97 9.88
N GLU A 253 -0.18 32.36 9.00
CA GLU A 253 -0.07 30.94 8.68
C GLU A 253 1.30 30.64 8.04
N ALA A 254 1.69 31.34 6.98
CA ALA A 254 2.96 31.09 6.31
C ALA A 254 4.17 31.24 7.26
N ASP A 255 4.19 32.29 8.09
CA ASP A 255 5.26 32.52 9.06
C ASP A 255 5.30 31.41 10.13
N ALA A 256 4.14 30.97 10.62
CA ALA A 256 4.06 29.89 11.60
C ALA A 256 4.52 28.54 11.03
N ILE A 257 4.20 28.25 9.76
CA ILE A 257 4.64 27.03 9.08
C ILE A 257 6.15 27.06 8.84
N LEU A 258 6.69 28.21 8.39
CA LEU A 258 8.13 28.38 8.20
C LEU A 258 8.89 28.19 9.52
N ALA A 259 8.44 28.85 10.60
CA ALA A 259 9.06 28.72 11.91
C ALA A 259 9.10 27.27 12.42
N GLN A 260 8.05 26.48 12.17
CA GLN A 260 8.03 25.05 12.52
C GLN A 260 9.08 24.24 11.76
N TRP A 261 9.25 24.49 10.45
CA TRP A 261 10.29 23.83 9.64
C TRP A 261 11.69 24.25 10.07
N GLU A 262 11.92 25.53 10.38
CA GLU A 262 13.20 26.03 10.88
C GLU A 262 13.55 25.41 12.24
N GLU A 263 12.60 25.33 13.16
CA GLU A 263 12.79 24.69 14.47
C GLU A 263 13.12 23.20 14.31
N LEU A 264 12.42 22.50 13.41
CA LEU A 264 12.69 21.10 13.11
C LEU A 264 14.11 20.91 12.55
N ALA A 265 14.52 21.75 11.59
CA ALA A 265 15.86 21.70 11.00
C ALA A 265 16.95 21.95 12.05
N GLN A 266 16.76 22.93 12.94
CA GLN A 266 17.69 23.20 14.05
C GLN A 266 17.78 22.02 15.02
N LYS A 267 16.65 21.40 15.37
CA LYS A 267 16.61 20.20 16.22
C LYS A 267 17.34 19.02 15.58
N ALA A 268 17.10 18.77 14.29
CA ALA A 268 17.76 17.72 13.54
C ALA A 268 19.27 17.93 13.47
N GLN A 269 19.71 19.15 13.13
CA GLN A 269 21.13 19.50 13.08
C GLN A 269 21.81 19.35 14.45
N ALA A 270 21.16 19.79 15.52
CA ALA A 270 21.71 19.68 16.88
C ALA A 270 21.89 18.22 17.35
N VAL A 271 21.05 17.30 16.87
CA VAL A 271 21.24 15.85 17.09
C VAL A 271 22.39 15.35 16.23
N TYR A 272 22.38 15.66 14.93
CA TYR A 272 23.39 15.24 13.97
C TYR A 272 24.83 15.62 14.39
N ASP A 273 25.03 16.84 14.86
CA ASP A 273 26.34 17.35 15.31
C ASP A 273 26.90 16.60 16.53
N ARG A 274 26.04 15.90 17.28
CA ARG A 274 26.39 15.14 18.48
C ARG A 274 26.47 13.63 18.24
N LEU A 275 26.15 13.17 17.04
CA LEU A 275 26.30 11.76 16.65
C LEU A 275 27.78 11.46 16.39
N GLY A 276 28.20 10.25 16.76
CA GLY A 276 29.50 9.73 16.32
C GLY A 276 29.52 9.58 14.80
N ASP A 277 30.70 9.72 14.19
CA ASP A 277 30.83 9.71 12.72
C ASP A 277 30.31 8.41 12.07
N ASP A 278 30.39 7.28 12.77
CA ASP A 278 29.87 5.99 12.31
C ASP A 278 28.34 5.97 12.15
N TRP A 279 27.61 6.84 12.87
CA TRP A 279 26.15 6.90 12.86
C TRP A 279 25.59 7.95 11.90
N LYS A 280 26.41 8.94 11.50
CA LYS A 280 25.98 10.01 10.60
C LYS A 280 25.38 9.48 9.30
N PRO A 281 26.00 8.53 8.56
CA PRO A 281 25.44 8.01 7.31
C PRO A 281 24.03 7.41 7.41
N ALA A 282 23.63 6.90 8.58
CA ALA A 282 22.33 6.29 8.80
C ALA A 282 21.23 7.30 9.16
N ILE A 283 21.61 8.52 9.55
CA ILE A 283 20.71 9.58 10.05
C ILE A 283 20.66 10.80 9.09
N ILE A 284 21.45 10.79 8.01
CA ILE A 284 21.44 11.81 6.92
C ILE A 284 20.25 11.58 5.98
#